data_AF-A0A212R282-F1
#
_entry.id   AF-A0A212R282-F1
#
_cell.length_a   1.000
_cell.length_b   1.000
_cell.length_c   1.000
_cell.angle_alpha   90.00
_cell.angle_beta   90.00
_cell.angle_gamma   90.00
#
_symmetry.space_group_name_H-M   'P 1'
#
loop_
_entity.id
_entity.type
_entity.pdbx_description
1 polymer ?
#
loop_
_entity_poly.entity_id
_entity_poly.type
_entity_poly.pdbx_seq_one_letter_code
_entity_poly.pdbx_strand_id
1 'polypeptide(L)'
;MFYFTALTTLISVLFYGWLGYRVGAARGAYGIAAPAVSGHPMFERLYRVQMNTLENLPIYLAGLWMFALYVSDIGAAGLGLVWLVGRALYARAYVEDPKRRTAGFVISSAATVLLCVGAIGDICMRLALGD
;
A
#
# COMPACT_ATOMS: atom_id res chain seq x y z
N MET A 1 12.41 -4.67 -19.94
CA MET A 1 11.00 -4.28 -19.69
C MET A 1 10.61 -4.74 -18.29
N PHE A 2 9.81 -3.96 -17.55
CA PHE A 2 9.52 -4.17 -16.12
C PHE A 2 8.22 -4.94 -15.87
N TYR A 3 8.12 -6.16 -16.40
CA TYR A 3 6.87 -6.92 -16.37
C TYR A 3 6.43 -7.27 -14.95
N PHE A 4 7.37 -7.63 -14.08
CA PHE A 4 7.07 -8.03 -12.70
C PHE A 4 6.58 -6.84 -11.88
N THR A 5 7.28 -5.70 -11.97
CA THR A 5 6.87 -4.46 -11.29
C THR A 5 5.53 -3.95 -11.79
N ALA A 6 5.29 -4.01 -13.10
CA ALA A 6 4.00 -3.61 -13.68
C ALA A 6 2.84 -4.47 -13.17
N LEU A 7 3.03 -5.80 -13.14
CA LEU A 7 2.02 -6.72 -12.60
C LEU A 7 1.75 -6.46 -11.11
N THR A 8 2.80 -6.34 -10.31
CA THR A 8 2.66 -6.03 -8.87
C THR A 8 1.98 -4.67 -8.64
N THR A 9 2.25 -3.67 -9.50
CA THR A 9 1.55 -2.38 -9.48
C THR A 9 0.05 -2.56 -9.71
N LEU A 10 -0.33 -3.27 -10.77
CA LEU A 10 -1.73 -3.52 -11.11
C LEU A 10 -2.47 -4.26 -9.98
N ILE A 11 -1.86 -5.31 -9.42
CA ILE A 11 -2.44 -6.04 -8.29
C ILE A 11 -2.64 -5.11 -7.07
N SER A 12 -1.67 -4.24 -6.79
CA SER A 12 -1.75 -3.27 -5.68
C SER A 12 -2.89 -2.27 -5.87
N VAL A 13 -3.08 -1.76 -7.09
CA VAL A 13 -4.17 -0.84 -7.44
C VAL A 13 -5.52 -1.56 -7.39
N LEU A 14 -5.62 -2.79 -7.87
CA LEU A 14 -6.84 -3.60 -7.77
C LEU A 14 -7.21 -3.88 -6.31
N PHE A 15 -6.23 -4.19 -5.46
CA PHE A 15 -6.45 -4.33 -4.01
C PHE A 15 -6.98 -3.03 -3.38
N TYR A 16 -6.41 -1.88 -3.75
CA TYR A 16 -6.94 -0.59 -3.30
C TYR A 16 -8.38 -0.34 -3.78
N GLY A 17 -8.68 -0.66 -5.05
CA GLY A 17 -10.03 -0.61 -5.60
C GLY A 17 -11.01 -1.49 -4.83
N TRP A 18 -10.59 -2.69 -4.44
CA TRP A 18 -11.39 -3.59 -3.59
C TRP A 18 -11.68 -3.00 -2.21
N LEU A 19 -10.72 -2.31 -1.57
CA LEU A 19 -10.97 -1.57 -0.32
C LEU A 19 -12.03 -0.48 -0.52
N GLY A 20 -11.95 0.27 -1.62
CA GLY A 20 -12.94 1.28 -1.99
C GLY A 20 -14.34 0.69 -2.15
N TYR A 21 -14.45 -0.44 -2.87
CA TYR A 21 -15.70 -1.18 -3.00
C TYR A 21 -16.27 -1.59 -1.64
N ARG A 22 -15.44 -2.08 -0.71
CA ARG A 22 -15.89 -2.46 0.65
C ARG A 22 -16.43 -1.28 1.44
N VAL A 23 -15.82 -0.10 1.32
CA VAL A 23 -16.33 1.13 1.95
C VAL A 23 -17.68 1.52 1.34
N GLY A 24 -17.81 1.46 0.01
CA GLY A 24 -19.07 1.72 -0.70
C GLY A 24 -20.19 0.76 -0.29
N ALA A 25 -19.90 -0.54 -0.24
CA ALA A 25 -20.83 -1.56 0.24
C ALA A 25 -21.25 -1.32 1.70
N ALA A 26 -20.31 -0.93 2.56
CA ALA A 26 -20.61 -0.60 3.96
C ALA A 26 -21.50 0.64 4.10
N ARG A 27 -21.42 1.63 3.20
CA ARG A 27 -22.35 2.77 3.19
C ARG A 27 -23.78 2.31 3.02
N GLY A 28 -24.04 1.43 2.05
CA GLY A 28 -25.36 0.85 1.82
C GLY A 28 -25.83 -0.02 2.98
N ALA A 29 -24.95 -0.89 3.49
CA ALA A 29 -25.28 -1.83 4.56
C ALA A 29 -25.61 -1.14 5.89
N TYR A 30 -24.98 -0.01 6.19
CA TYR A 30 -25.14 0.71 7.46
C TYR A 30 -25.86 2.06 7.34
N GLY A 31 -26.46 2.37 6.18
CA GLY A 31 -27.25 3.59 5.98
C GLY A 31 -26.44 4.89 6.08
N ILE A 32 -25.15 4.89 5.71
CA ILE A 32 -24.29 6.07 5.80
C ILE A 32 -24.39 6.91 4.51
N ALA A 33 -25.29 7.88 4.51
CA ALA A 33 -25.48 8.81 3.40
C ALA A 33 -24.22 9.68 3.15
N ALA A 34 -23.83 9.83 1.88
CA ALA A 34 -22.80 10.81 1.52
C ALA A 34 -23.29 12.24 1.84
N PRO A 35 -22.43 13.16 2.30
CA PRO A 35 -20.97 13.06 2.43
C PRO A 35 -20.47 12.53 3.79
N ALA A 36 -21.34 11.96 4.63
CA ALA A 36 -20.94 11.53 5.98
C ALA A 36 -19.84 10.47 5.95
N VAL A 37 -18.88 10.58 6.88
CA VAL A 37 -17.74 9.67 7.04
C VAL A 37 -17.66 9.07 8.46
N SER A 38 -18.71 9.28 9.25
CA SER A 38 -18.88 8.73 10.60
C SER A 38 -20.28 8.11 10.74
N GLY A 39 -20.44 7.25 11.74
CA GLY A 39 -21.71 6.58 12.05
C GLY A 39 -21.47 5.18 12.59
N HIS A 40 -21.59 4.17 11.74
CA HIS A 40 -21.44 2.78 12.18
C HIS A 40 -19.95 2.43 12.41
N PRO A 41 -19.55 1.86 13.57
CA PRO A 41 -18.14 1.57 13.87
C PRO A 41 -17.44 0.70 12.82
N MET A 42 -18.14 -0.25 12.20
CA MET A 42 -17.56 -1.07 11.13
C MET A 42 -17.29 -0.27 9.87
N PHE A 43 -18.18 0.67 9.52
CA PHE A 43 -17.97 1.57 8.40
C PHE A 43 -16.74 2.45 8.65
N GLU A 44 -16.62 3.02 9.84
CA GLU A 44 -15.46 3.85 10.21
C GLU A 44 -14.15 3.08 10.14
N ARG A 45 -14.12 1.81 10.60
CA ARG A 45 -12.94 0.94 10.46
C ARG A 45 -12.56 0.72 9.00
N LEU A 46 -13.52 0.36 8.14
CA LEU A 46 -13.28 0.14 6.71
C LEU A 46 -12.81 1.41 6.01
N TYR A 47 -13.45 2.54 6.31
CA TYR A 47 -13.08 3.85 5.79
C TYR A 47 -11.65 4.23 6.20
N ARG A 48 -11.28 4.02 7.47
CA ARG A 48 -9.91 4.27 7.97
C ARG A 48 -8.87 3.36 7.30
N VAL A 49 -9.20 2.08 7.07
CA VAL A 49 -8.31 1.16 6.34
C VAL A 49 -8.07 1.64 4.91
N GLN A 50 -9.13 2.04 4.21
CA GLN A 50 -9.02 2.54 2.84
C GLN A 50 -8.24 3.85 2.78
N MET A 51 -8.55 4.84 3.63
CA MET A 51 -7.84 6.13 3.67
C MET A 51 -6.37 5.96 4.02
N ASN A 52 -6.03 5.16 5.03
CA ASN A 52 -4.63 4.94 5.37
C ASN A 52 -3.86 4.24 4.22
N THR A 53 -4.52 3.31 3.52
CA THR A 53 -3.91 2.68 2.35
C THR A 53 -3.73 3.69 1.22
N LEU A 54 -4.70 4.58 0.99
CA LEU A 54 -4.61 5.67 0.02
C LEU A 54 -3.44 6.61 0.33
N GLU A 55 -3.24 7.00 1.59
CA GLU A 55 -2.12 7.87 2.00
C GLU A 55 -0.75 7.22 1.74
N ASN A 56 -0.66 5.90 1.86
CA ASN A 56 0.60 5.17 1.66
C ASN A 56 0.85 4.77 0.21
N LEU A 57 -0.20 4.62 -0.59
CA LEU A 57 -0.12 4.10 -1.95
C LEU A 57 0.81 4.95 -2.86
N PRO A 58 0.78 6.30 -2.85
CA PRO A 58 1.71 7.11 -3.66
C PRO A 58 3.18 6.91 -3.28
N ILE A 59 3.48 6.86 -1.99
CA ILE A 59 4.84 6.68 -1.47
C ILE A 59 5.38 5.32 -1.91
N TYR A 60 4.55 4.29 -1.74
CA TYR A 60 4.87 2.94 -2.19
C TYR A 60 5.08 2.85 -3.70
N LEU A 61 4.16 3.36 -4.52
CA LEU A 61 4.26 3.26 -5.99
C LEU A 61 5.46 4.03 -6.52
N ALA A 62 5.75 5.22 -5.98
CA ALA A 62 6.95 5.97 -6.34
C ALA A 62 8.21 5.18 -6.00
N GLY A 63 8.33 4.68 -4.75
CA GLY A 63 9.47 3.88 -4.33
C GLY A 63 9.63 2.58 -5.13
N LEU A 64 8.51 1.91 -5.43
CA LEU A 64 8.48 0.68 -6.23
C LEU A 64 9.09 0.90 -7.62
N TRP A 65 8.64 1.94 -8.33
CA TRP A 65 9.14 2.22 -9.67
C TRP A 65 10.56 2.76 -9.67
N MET A 66 10.94 3.59 -8.69
CA MET A 66 12.34 4.03 -8.57
C MET A 66 13.26 2.84 -8.30
N PHE A 67 12.88 1.92 -7.41
CA PHE A 67 13.68 0.71 -7.18
C PHE A 67 13.76 -0.18 -8.41
N ALA A 68 12.66 -0.33 -9.16
CA ALA A 68 12.67 -1.13 -10.40
C ALA A 68 13.62 -0.55 -11.44
N LEU A 69 13.56 0.77 -11.67
CA LEU A 69 14.33 1.47 -12.69
C LEU A 69 15.84 1.49 -12.39
N TYR A 70 16.21 1.68 -11.12
CA TYR A 70 17.60 1.87 -10.73
C TYR A 70 18.26 0.59 -10.20
N VAL A 71 17.51 -0.27 -9.51
CA VAL A 71 18.05 -1.43 -8.79
C VAL A 71 17.67 -2.76 -9.44
N SER A 72 16.39 -3.14 -9.44
CA SER A 72 15.96 -4.46 -9.92
C SER A 72 14.44 -4.58 -10.09
N ASP A 73 13.98 -5.06 -11.27
CA ASP A 73 12.57 -5.37 -11.53
C ASP A 73 12.03 -6.46 -10.59
N ILE A 74 12.76 -7.57 -10.44
CA ILE A 74 12.35 -8.70 -9.58
C ILE A 74 12.36 -8.27 -8.10
N GLY A 75 13.39 -7.50 -7.69
CA GLY A 75 13.48 -7.00 -6.32
C GLY A 75 12.35 -6.04 -5.96
N ALA A 76 12.00 -5.11 -6.87
CA ALA A 76 10.86 -4.22 -6.71
C ALA A 76 9.57 -5.03 -6.58
N ALA A 77 9.31 -5.98 -7.50
CA ALA A 77 8.13 -6.81 -7.46
C ALA A 77 8.01 -7.63 -6.16
N GLY A 78 9.12 -8.22 -5.68
CA GLY A 78 9.17 -8.97 -4.43
C GLY A 78 8.80 -8.11 -3.22
N LEU A 79 9.43 -6.94 -3.07
CA LEU A 79 9.12 -5.99 -2.00
C LEU A 79 7.68 -5.44 -2.11
N GLY A 80 7.17 -5.24 -3.33
CA GLY A 80 5.79 -4.85 -3.54
C GLY A 80 4.76 -5.91 -3.14
N LEU A 81 5.07 -7.20 -3.35
CA LEU A 81 4.25 -8.29 -2.81
C LEU A 81 4.28 -8.33 -1.28
N VAL A 82 5.44 -8.08 -0.65
CA VAL A 82 5.53 -7.96 0.82
C VAL A 82 4.67 -6.80 1.32
N TRP A 83 4.71 -5.65 0.64
CA TRP A 83 3.84 -4.51 0.94
C TRP A 83 2.35 -4.89 0.88
N LEU A 84 1.95 -5.59 -0.20
CA LEU A 84 0.58 -6.04 -0.41
C LEU A 84 0.10 -6.99 0.70
N VAL A 85 0.92 -7.96 1.10
CA VAL A 85 0.63 -8.87 2.21
C VAL A 85 0.50 -8.09 3.52
N GLY A 86 1.41 -7.16 3.79
CA GLY A 86 1.32 -6.27 4.95
C GLY A 86 0.00 -5.49 4.99
N ARG A 87 -0.46 -4.98 3.83
CA ARG A 87 -1.74 -4.27 3.71
C ARG A 87 -2.95 -5.18 3.91
N ALA A 88 -2.92 -6.41 3.40
CA ALA A 88 -3.99 -7.37 3.63
C ALA A 88 -4.10 -7.73 5.13
N LEU A 89 -2.96 -7.97 5.79
CA LEU A 89 -2.89 -8.21 7.23
C LEU A 89 -3.37 -7.00 8.04
N TYR A 90 -2.94 -5.79 7.66
CA TYR A 90 -3.39 -4.54 8.28
C TYR A 90 -4.91 -4.39 8.18
N ALA A 91 -5.46 -4.56 6.97
CA ALA A 91 -6.88 -4.41 6.71
C ALA A 91 -7.72 -5.42 7.52
N ARG A 92 -7.29 -6.69 7.56
CA ARG A 92 -7.96 -7.72 8.34
C ARG A 92 -7.92 -7.39 9.84
N ALA A 93 -6.73 -7.14 10.37
CA ALA A 93 -6.54 -6.89 11.79
C ALA A 93 -7.31 -5.65 12.26
N TYR A 94 -7.30 -4.56 11.48
CA TYR A 94 -8.02 -3.33 11.82
C TYR A 94 -9.53 -3.54 11.91
N VAL A 95 -10.10 -4.33 10.98
CA VAL A 95 -11.53 -4.64 10.94
C VAL A 95 -11.94 -5.47 12.16
N GLU A 96 -11.14 -6.48 12.52
CA GLU A 96 -11.37 -7.32 13.71
C GLU A 96 -11.21 -6.52 15.01
N ASP A 97 -10.01 -5.99 15.25
CA ASP A 97 -9.66 -5.18 16.41
C ASP A 97 -8.65 -4.09 16.01
N PRO A 98 -9.05 -2.81 16.00
CA PRO A 98 -8.17 -1.69 15.66
C PRO A 98 -6.84 -1.65 16.43
N LYS A 99 -6.77 -2.24 17.63
CA LYS A 99 -5.52 -2.31 18.42
C LYS A 99 -4.48 -3.26 17.85
N ARG A 100 -4.87 -4.23 17.01
CA ARG A 100 -3.98 -5.27 16.45
C ARG A 100 -3.39 -4.91 15.09
N ARG A 101 -3.66 -3.70 14.58
CA ARG A 101 -3.27 -3.25 13.24
C ARG A 101 -1.74 -3.09 13.03
N THR A 102 -0.97 -2.98 14.10
CA THR A 102 0.43 -2.54 14.05
C THR A 102 1.34 -3.45 13.23
N ALA A 103 1.19 -4.78 13.33
CA ALA A 103 2.07 -5.72 12.64
C ALA A 103 2.01 -5.56 11.10
N GLY A 104 0.80 -5.56 10.53
CA GLY A 104 0.62 -5.36 9.09
C GLY A 104 1.09 -3.98 8.61
N PHE A 105 0.88 -2.94 9.43
CA PHE A 105 1.38 -1.61 9.16
C PHE A 105 2.92 -1.61 9.06
N VAL A 106 3.60 -2.14 10.08
CA VAL A 106 5.07 -2.19 10.13
C VAL A 106 5.66 -2.96 8.96
N ILE A 107 5.08 -4.11 8.59
CA ILE A 107 5.52 -4.90 7.43
C ILE A 107 5.44 -4.06 6.15
N SER A 108 4.29 -3.41 5.92
CA SER A 108 4.11 -2.58 4.72
C SER A 108 5.05 -1.38 4.71
N SER A 109 5.21 -0.69 5.84
CA SER A 109 6.11 0.46 5.96
C SER A 109 7.57 0.06 5.76
N ALA A 110 8.01 -1.06 6.32
CA ALA A 110 9.37 -1.56 6.13
C ALA A 110 9.66 -1.86 4.66
N ALA A 111 8.73 -2.51 3.95
CA ALA A 111 8.87 -2.76 2.52
C ALA A 111 8.98 -1.45 1.73
N THR A 112 8.15 -0.45 2.03
CA THR A 112 8.25 0.88 1.38
C THR A 112 9.57 1.57 1.68
N VAL A 113 10.06 1.52 2.92
CA VAL A 113 11.36 2.12 3.28
C VAL A 113 12.50 1.45 2.53
N LEU A 114 12.51 0.13 2.44
CA LEU A 114 13.54 -0.61 1.69
C LEU A 114 13.53 -0.25 0.20
N LEU A 115 12.35 -0.11 -0.41
CA LEU A 115 12.21 0.37 -1.79
C LEU A 115 12.82 1.76 -1.98
N CYS A 116 12.45 2.72 -1.12
CA CYS A 116 12.95 4.09 -1.24
C CYS A 116 14.46 4.19 -0.96
N VAL A 117 14.95 3.58 0.12
CA VAL A 117 16.37 3.66 0.51
C VAL A 117 17.24 2.93 -0.51
N GLY A 118 16.80 1.78 -1.02
CA GLY A 118 17.53 1.05 -2.06
C GLY A 118 17.67 1.87 -3.34
N ALA A 119 16.58 2.51 -3.78
CA ALA A 119 16.61 3.39 -4.95
C ALA A 119 17.51 4.62 -4.74
N ILE A 120 17.39 5.30 -3.58
CA ILE A 120 18.24 6.45 -3.23
C ILE A 120 19.72 6.05 -3.23
N GLY A 121 20.05 4.91 -2.62
CA GLY A 121 21.43 4.42 -2.54
C GLY A 121 22.06 4.20 -3.91
N ASP A 122 21.34 3.55 -4.82
CA ASP A 122 21.82 3.30 -6.19
C ASP A 122 21.97 4.60 -7.00
N ILE A 123 20.98 5.50 -6.91
CA ILE A 123 21.03 6.81 -7.58
C ILE A 123 22.24 7.62 -7.09
N CYS A 124 22.44 7.72 -5.77
CA CYS A 124 23.57 8.46 -5.20
C CYS A 124 24.91 7.85 -5.61
N MET A 125 25.00 6.52 -5.68
CA MET A 125 26.21 5.82 -6.11
C MET A 125 26.55 6.13 -7.57
N ARG A 126 25.57 6.09 -8.48
CA ARG A 126 25.78 6.45 -9.91
C ARG A 126 26.23 7.89 -10.07
N LEU A 127 25.57 8.82 -9.38
CA LEU A 127 25.97 10.23 -9.37
C LEU A 127 27.39 10.45 -8.86
N ALA A 128 27.83 9.68 -7.85
CA ALA A 128 29.19 9.74 -7.32
C ALA A 128 30.24 9.14 -8.26
N LEU A 129 29.86 8.17 -9.09
CA LEU A 129 30.72 7.52 -10.08
C LEU A 129 30.76 8.28 -11.42
N GLY A 130 29.84 9.23 -11.63
CA GLY A 130 29.77 10.05 -12.84
C GLY A 130 29.02 9.39 -14.01
N ASP A 131 28.18 8.40 -13.71
CA ASP A 131 27.31 7.70 -14.67
C ASP A 131 25.92 8.35 -14.82
#